data_AF-A0AAJ2YWU3-F1
#
_entry.id   AF-A0AAJ2YWU3-F1
#
_cell.length_a   1.000
_cell.length_b   1.000
_cell.length_c   1.000
_cell.angle_alpha   90.00
_cell.angle_beta   90.00
_cell.angle_gamma   90.00
#
_symmetry.space_group_name_H-M   'P 1'
#
loop_
_entity.id
_entity.type
_entity.pdbx_description
1 polymer ?
#
loop_
_entity_poly.entity_id
_entity_poly.type
_entity_poly.pdbx_seq_one_letter_code
_entity_poly.pdbx_strand_id
1 'polypeptide(L)'
;MTGKQPYFKTKIAALTLAFIGILLSWIPVINHVGLVIDIIAFAFALFVLWLDRHGDKTLPIITALLSLLGIGLVSINQNYYGNSISHESKHLSVHINDKQADGFDWTRIDFDNLTVGDSKTGRGGDTYQDIRDMLGKPNEQKDDTTTSPTTRVATWHNDKNTKSVTLTFAKSASGNFKLTSKHAEGLN
;
A
#
# COMPACT_ATOMS: atom_id res chain seq x y z
N MET A 1 50.67 22.36 8.95
CA MET A 1 50.20 20.97 8.82
C MET A 1 48.76 20.91 9.28
N THR A 2 47.81 20.89 8.35
CA THR A 2 46.36 20.93 8.62
C THR A 2 45.89 19.55 9.09
N GLY A 3 45.77 19.39 10.40
CA GLY A 3 45.16 18.20 11.01
C GLY A 3 43.70 18.12 10.61
N LYS A 4 43.39 17.35 9.55
CA LYS A 4 42.02 17.01 9.21
C LYS A 4 41.42 16.27 10.40
N GLN A 5 40.42 16.88 11.03
CA GLN A 5 39.65 16.32 12.14
C GLN A 5 39.29 14.86 11.82
N PRO A 6 39.64 13.89 12.68
CA PRO A 6 39.56 12.46 12.35
C PRO A 6 38.13 12.00 12.01
N TYR A 7 37.12 12.73 12.49
CA TYR A 7 35.71 12.42 12.29
C TYR A 7 35.07 13.13 11.08
N PHE A 8 35.78 14.04 10.41
CA PHE A 8 35.22 14.79 9.28
C PHE A 8 34.84 13.87 8.12
N LYS A 9 35.67 12.87 7.84
CA LYS A 9 35.39 11.84 6.81
C LYS A 9 34.16 11.00 7.18
N THR A 10 34.00 10.66 8.47
CA THR A 10 32.88 9.86 8.98
C THR A 10 31.56 10.63 8.94
N LYS A 11 31.58 11.93 9.24
CA LYS A 11 30.40 12.82 9.14
C LYS A 11 29.91 12.96 7.69
N ILE A 12 30.83 13.09 6.73
CA ILE A 12 30.49 13.13 5.30
C ILE A 12 29.90 11.80 4.84
N ALA A 13 30.47 10.66 5.27
CA ALA A 13 29.97 9.33 4.90
C ALA A 13 28.52 9.11 5.38
N ALA A 14 28.22 9.52 6.62
CA ALA A 14 26.86 9.46 7.17
C ALA A 14 25.87 10.34 6.39
N LEU A 15 26.30 11.55 5.99
CA LEU A 15 25.48 12.45 5.19
C LEU A 15 25.21 11.91 3.78
N THR A 16 26.20 11.32 3.13
CA THR A 16 26.01 10.69 1.81
C THR A 16 25.08 9.49 1.87
N LEU A 17 25.17 8.67 2.93
CA LEU A 17 24.25 7.54 3.13
C LEU A 17 22.81 8.02 3.35
N ALA A 18 22.60 9.10 4.10
CA ALA A 18 21.28 9.69 4.30
C ALA A 18 20.67 10.23 2.99
N PHE A 19 21.46 10.91 2.16
CA PHE A 19 21.02 11.37 0.84
C PHE A 19 20.68 10.20 -0.10
N ILE A 20 21.48 9.12 -0.07
CA ILE A 20 21.20 7.91 -0.84
C ILE A 20 19.90 7.24 -0.36
N GLY A 21 19.64 7.20 0.95
CA GLY A 21 18.38 6.69 1.51
C GLY A 21 17.17 7.43 0.95
N ILE A 22 17.21 8.77 0.94
CA ILE A 22 16.15 9.62 0.38
C ILE A 22 15.99 9.40 -1.13
N LEU A 23 17.10 9.33 -1.86
CA LEU A 23 17.12 9.05 -3.30
C LEU A 23 16.77 7.60 -3.66
N LEU A 24 16.68 6.68 -2.71
CA LEU A 24 16.12 5.35 -2.94
C LEU A 24 14.66 5.27 -2.44
N SER A 25 14.25 6.15 -1.54
CA SER A 25 12.90 6.18 -0.95
C SER A 25 11.80 6.65 -1.91
N TRP A 26 12.13 7.30 -3.03
CA TRP A 26 11.15 7.72 -4.06
C TRP A 26 10.80 6.61 -5.06
N ILE A 27 11.47 5.45 -5.02
CA ILE A 27 11.17 4.30 -5.88
C ILE A 27 10.22 3.32 -5.12
N PRO A 28 8.96 3.13 -5.55
CA PRO A 28 7.93 2.42 -4.78
C PRO A 28 8.22 0.94 -4.45
N VAL A 29 9.04 0.25 -5.25
CA VAL A 29 9.38 -1.18 -5.07
C VAL A 29 10.41 -1.40 -3.92
N ILE A 30 11.06 -0.33 -3.43
CA ILE A 30 12.21 -0.37 -2.51
C ILE A 30 11.81 0.02 -1.06
N ASN A 31 10.51 0.18 -0.77
CA ASN A 31 9.99 0.73 0.49
C ASN A 31 10.51 0.04 1.79
N HIS A 32 10.88 -1.24 1.74
CA HIS A 32 11.50 -1.94 2.89
C HIS A 32 13.01 -1.70 3.02
N VAL A 33 13.72 -1.57 1.89
CA VAL A 33 15.17 -1.34 1.88
C VAL A 33 15.48 0.10 2.30
N GLY A 34 14.67 1.07 1.85
CA GLY A 34 14.74 2.46 2.32
C GLY A 34 14.55 2.57 3.83
N LEU A 35 13.54 1.88 4.38
CA LEU A 35 13.29 1.82 5.83
C LEU A 35 14.50 1.25 6.60
N VAL A 36 15.10 0.16 6.10
CA VAL A 36 16.28 -0.44 6.74
C VAL A 36 17.45 0.53 6.73
N ILE A 37 17.66 1.26 5.62
CA ILE A 37 18.73 2.26 5.51
C ILE A 37 18.48 3.43 6.48
N ASP A 38 17.25 3.93 6.58
CA ASP A 38 16.91 5.03 7.49
C ASP A 38 17.06 4.62 8.96
N ILE A 39 16.69 3.39 9.34
CA ILE A 39 16.92 2.86 10.69
C ILE A 39 18.42 2.78 11.00
N ILE A 40 19.22 2.28 10.06
CA ILE A 40 20.68 2.19 10.22
C ILE A 40 21.28 3.60 10.36
N ALA A 41 20.88 4.54 9.52
CA ALA A 41 21.34 5.93 9.57
C ALA A 41 20.98 6.61 10.89
N PHE A 42 19.76 6.39 11.39
CA PHE A 42 19.30 6.89 12.67
C PHE A 42 20.12 6.30 13.84
N ALA A 43 20.37 4.99 13.82
CA ALA A 43 21.20 4.33 14.83
C ALA A 43 22.64 4.88 14.85
N PHE A 44 23.23 5.11 13.67
CA PHE A 44 24.55 5.73 13.56
C PHE A 44 24.57 7.18 14.06
N ALA A 45 23.53 7.97 13.77
CA ALA A 45 23.41 9.33 14.28
C ALA A 45 23.37 9.37 15.81
N LEU A 46 22.61 8.48 16.44
CA LEU A 46 22.58 8.32 17.90
C LEU A 46 23.93 7.88 18.46
N PHE A 47 24.61 6.94 17.79
CA PHE A 47 25.93 6.48 18.20
C PHE A 47 26.98 7.59 18.15
N VAL A 48 26.97 8.42 17.10
CA VAL A 48 27.88 9.59 16.99
C VAL A 48 27.57 10.65 18.03
N LEU A 49 26.28 10.92 18.32
CA LEU A 49 25.88 11.82 19.41
C LEU A 49 26.35 11.33 20.79
N TRP A 50 26.38 10.01 20.98
CA TRP A 50 26.84 9.40 22.23
C TRP A 50 28.36 9.43 22.38
N LEU A 51 29.11 9.18 21.30
CA LEU A 51 30.58 9.25 21.32
C LEU A 51 31.10 10.68 21.45
N ASP A 52 30.47 11.64 20.77
CA ASP A 52 30.90 13.04 20.73
C ASP A 52 30.12 13.90 21.74
N ARG A 53 30.33 13.65 23.05
CA ARG A 53 29.60 14.37 24.12
C ARG A 53 29.88 15.87 24.16
N HIS A 54 31.08 16.30 23.72
CA HIS A 54 31.57 17.68 23.81
C HIS A 54 31.84 18.36 22.44
N GLY A 55 31.73 17.65 21.32
CA GLY A 55 31.89 18.22 19.98
C GLY A 55 30.59 18.77 19.39
N ASP A 56 30.70 19.30 18.17
CA ASP A 56 29.58 19.89 17.43
C ASP A 56 28.56 18.83 17.00
N LYS A 57 27.34 18.95 17.59
CA LYS A 57 26.21 18.04 17.44
C LYS A 57 25.29 18.39 16.27
N THR A 58 25.55 19.49 15.57
CA THR A 58 24.68 20.00 14.50
C THR A 58 24.49 18.97 13.38
N LEU A 59 25.59 18.36 12.92
CA LEU A 59 25.57 17.37 11.84
C LEU A 59 24.78 16.09 12.21
N PRO A 60 25.05 15.42 13.35
CA PRO A 60 24.26 14.25 13.76
C PRO A 60 22.77 14.55 13.98
N ILE A 61 22.44 15.74 14.51
CA ILE A 61 21.04 16.14 14.71
C ILE A 61 20.31 16.29 13.37
N ILE A 62 20.94 16.95 12.39
CA ILE A 62 20.37 17.08 11.03
C ILE A 62 20.17 15.69 10.42
N THR A 63 21.14 14.79 10.55
CA THR A 63 21.02 13.41 10.04
C THR A 63 19.86 12.66 10.70
N ALA A 64 19.71 12.76 12.02
CA ALA A 64 18.61 12.11 12.73
C ALA A 64 17.23 12.63 12.29
N LEU A 65 17.11 13.96 12.12
CA LEU A 65 15.87 14.58 11.64
C LEU A 65 15.54 14.16 10.21
N LEU A 66 16.54 14.04 9.34
CA LEU A 66 16.37 13.65 7.95
C LEU A 66 15.92 12.18 7.83
N SER A 67 16.48 11.29 8.66
CA SER A 67 16.04 9.88 8.73
C SER A 67 14.61 9.74 9.26
N LEU A 68 14.19 10.56 10.25
CA LEU A 68 12.80 10.56 10.74
C LEU A 68 11.81 10.99 9.64
N LEU A 69 12.20 11.94 8.78
CA LEU A 69 11.40 12.33 7.62
C LEU A 69 11.27 11.19 6.60
N GLY A 70 12.36 10.47 6.31
CA GLY A 70 12.36 9.28 5.44
C GLY A 70 11.44 8.16 5.95
N ILE A 71 11.53 7.82 7.24
CA ILE A 71 10.65 6.83 7.88
C ILE A 71 9.17 7.24 7.79
N GLY A 72 8.87 8.52 7.97
CA GLY A 72 7.51 9.06 7.82
C GLY A 72 6.96 8.91 6.41
N LEU A 73 7.78 9.22 5.39
CA LEU A 73 7.44 9.03 3.97
C LEU A 73 7.15 7.57 3.63
N VAL A 74 8.00 6.64 4.09
CA VAL A 74 7.80 5.20 3.94
C VAL A 74 6.51 4.72 4.60
N SER A 75 6.14 5.29 5.75
CA SER A 75 4.93 4.93 6.50
C SER A 75 3.65 5.43 5.80
N ILE A 76 3.69 6.64 5.22
CA ILE A 76 2.60 7.16 4.37
C ILE A 76 2.41 6.26 3.14
N ASN A 77 3.52 5.79 2.57
CA ASN A 77 3.50 4.85 1.45
C ASN A 77 2.86 3.51 1.82
N GLN A 78 3.04 2.97 3.03
CA GLN A 78 2.38 1.71 3.41
C GLN A 78 0.85 1.86 3.53
N ASN A 79 0.34 3.04 3.90
CA ASN A 79 -1.10 3.30 4.00
C ASN A 79 -1.75 3.55 2.61
N TYR A 80 -1.00 4.11 1.65
CA TYR A 80 -1.47 4.34 0.28
C TYR A 80 -1.26 3.12 -0.64
N TYR A 81 -0.12 2.44 -0.53
CA TYR A 81 0.28 1.33 -1.40
C TYR A 81 0.05 -0.06 -0.83
N GLY A 82 -0.13 -0.20 0.49
CA GLY A 82 -0.64 -1.44 1.10
C GLY A 82 -2.08 -1.75 0.69
N ASN A 83 -2.74 -0.79 0.04
CA ASN A 83 -4.07 -0.94 -0.56
C ASN A 83 -4.02 -0.90 -2.11
N SER A 84 -2.86 -0.81 -2.77
CA SER A 84 -2.79 -0.66 -4.24
C SER A 84 -1.60 -1.29 -4.99
N ILE A 85 -0.45 -1.62 -4.38
CA ILE A 85 0.73 -2.16 -5.12
C ILE A 85 0.73 -3.71 -5.26
N SER A 86 -0.07 -4.44 -4.49
CA SER A 86 -0.32 -5.86 -4.79
C SER A 86 -1.16 -6.07 -6.05
N HIS A 87 -1.74 -5.00 -6.60
CA HIS A 87 -2.64 -5.05 -7.75
C HIS A 87 -1.93 -4.80 -9.09
N GLU A 88 -0.81 -4.08 -9.15
CA GLU A 88 -0.10 -3.83 -10.43
C GLU A 88 0.70 -5.05 -10.91
N SER A 89 1.38 -5.78 -10.01
CA SER A 89 2.18 -6.95 -10.42
C SER A 89 1.34 -8.17 -10.81
N LYS A 90 0.10 -8.26 -10.31
CA LYS A 90 -0.87 -9.30 -10.71
C LYS A 90 -1.62 -8.95 -12.00
N HIS A 91 -1.63 -7.68 -12.40
CA HIS A 91 -2.43 -7.18 -13.53
C HIS A 91 -1.71 -7.24 -14.88
N LEU A 92 -0.37 -7.27 -14.92
CA LEU A 92 0.36 -7.44 -16.20
C LEU A 92 0.22 -8.85 -16.81
N SER A 93 -0.16 -9.87 -16.05
CA SER A 93 -0.27 -11.24 -16.53
C SER A 93 -1.67 -11.68 -16.98
N VAL A 94 -2.73 -10.89 -16.77
CA VAL A 94 -4.13 -11.36 -16.98
C VAL A 94 -4.91 -10.58 -18.05
N HIS A 95 -4.50 -9.37 -18.44
CA HIS A 95 -5.24 -8.60 -19.45
C HIS A 95 -4.91 -8.93 -20.92
N ILE A 96 -4.13 -9.98 -21.18
CA ILE A 96 -4.02 -10.56 -22.52
C ILE A 96 -4.91 -11.79 -22.56
N ASN A 97 -6.21 -11.60 -22.78
CA ASN A 97 -7.09 -12.40 -23.66
C ASN A 97 -8.57 -12.06 -23.42
N ASP A 98 -9.21 -11.65 -24.52
CA ASP A 98 -10.65 -11.78 -24.82
C ASP A 98 -11.67 -11.16 -23.85
N LYS A 99 -12.02 -9.89 -24.12
CA LYS A 99 -13.34 -9.38 -23.72
C LYS A 99 -14.41 -10.32 -24.26
N GLN A 100 -15.12 -10.99 -23.36
CA GLN A 100 -16.18 -11.92 -23.75
C GLN A 100 -17.33 -11.13 -24.39
N ALA A 101 -17.84 -11.63 -25.52
CA ALA A 101 -18.88 -10.96 -26.31
C ALA A 101 -20.23 -10.82 -25.56
N ASP A 102 -20.37 -11.43 -24.38
CA ASP A 102 -21.54 -11.35 -23.50
C ASP A 102 -21.47 -10.21 -22.47
N GLY A 103 -20.47 -9.33 -22.59
CA GLY A 103 -20.34 -8.11 -21.78
C GLY A 103 -19.94 -8.37 -20.32
N PHE A 104 -19.45 -9.58 -20.02
CA PHE A 104 -19.11 -10.00 -18.66
C PHE A 104 -17.59 -10.17 -18.52
N ASP A 105 -16.97 -9.14 -17.94
CA ASP A 105 -15.51 -9.03 -17.83
C ASP A 105 -14.90 -9.85 -16.66
N TRP A 106 -15.72 -10.54 -15.87
CA TRP A 106 -15.25 -11.33 -14.71
C TRP A 106 -14.71 -12.70 -15.13
N THR A 107 -13.49 -13.02 -14.69
CA THR A 107 -12.95 -14.39 -14.75
C THR A 107 -12.99 -15.10 -13.40
N ARG A 108 -12.91 -16.44 -13.41
CA ARG A 108 -12.76 -17.26 -12.19
C ARG A 108 -11.55 -16.84 -11.36
N ILE A 109 -10.46 -16.47 -12.04
CA ILE A 109 -9.20 -16.03 -11.43
C ILE A 109 -9.38 -14.69 -10.74
N ASP A 110 -10.07 -13.72 -11.36
CA ASP A 110 -10.33 -12.41 -10.74
C ASP A 110 -11.14 -12.58 -9.46
N PHE A 111 -12.18 -13.42 -9.49
CA PHE A 111 -12.99 -13.73 -8.32
C PHE A 111 -12.21 -14.44 -7.22
N ASP A 112 -11.37 -15.43 -7.56
CA ASP A 112 -10.56 -16.15 -6.56
C ASP A 112 -9.50 -15.27 -5.91
N ASN A 113 -8.93 -14.34 -6.67
CA ASN A 113 -7.93 -13.39 -6.18
C ASN A 113 -8.49 -12.35 -5.20
N LEU A 114 -9.81 -12.18 -5.12
CA LEU A 114 -10.42 -11.27 -4.15
C LEU A 114 -10.19 -11.73 -2.72
N THR A 115 -9.70 -10.80 -1.89
CA THR A 115 -9.48 -11.01 -0.47
C THR A 115 -10.70 -10.57 0.33
N VAL A 116 -11.36 -11.55 0.96
CA VAL A 116 -12.48 -11.31 1.88
C VAL A 116 -11.93 -10.99 3.27
N GLY A 117 -12.34 -9.87 3.83
CA GLY A 117 -11.94 -9.43 5.17
C GLY A 117 -12.83 -9.99 6.28
N ASP A 118 -12.69 -9.40 7.47
CA ASP A 118 -13.57 -9.69 8.61
C ASP A 118 -15.05 -9.52 8.23
N SER A 119 -15.88 -10.52 8.57
CA SER A 119 -17.29 -10.59 8.16
C SER A 119 -18.15 -9.40 8.58
N LYS A 120 -17.78 -8.68 9.66
CA LYS A 120 -18.55 -7.54 10.19
C LYS A 120 -18.00 -6.19 9.72
N THR A 121 -16.67 -6.08 9.65
CA THR A 121 -15.99 -4.79 9.45
C THR A 121 -15.29 -4.67 8.10
N GLY A 122 -15.11 -5.78 7.39
CA GLY A 122 -14.33 -5.88 6.15
C GLY A 122 -12.83 -5.68 6.37
N ARG A 123 -12.35 -5.60 7.61
CA ARG A 123 -10.92 -5.37 7.90
C ARG A 123 -10.08 -6.48 7.27
N GLY A 124 -9.06 -6.07 6.49
CA GLY A 124 -8.20 -6.98 5.74
C GLY A 124 -8.74 -7.37 4.36
N GLY A 125 -9.95 -6.94 3.98
CA GLY A 125 -10.52 -7.17 2.66
C GLY A 125 -10.17 -6.10 1.63
N ASP A 126 -10.41 -6.43 0.37
CA ASP A 126 -10.26 -5.51 -0.76
C ASP A 126 -11.26 -4.34 -0.66
N THR A 127 -10.94 -3.19 -1.25
CA THR A 127 -11.90 -2.07 -1.28
C THR A 127 -12.84 -2.16 -2.47
N TYR A 128 -14.05 -1.64 -2.29
CA TYR A 128 -15.00 -1.45 -3.40
C TYR A 128 -14.38 -0.65 -4.56
N GLN A 129 -13.57 0.36 -4.24
CA GLN A 129 -12.96 1.23 -5.24
C GLN A 129 -11.96 0.46 -6.11
N ASP A 130 -11.08 -0.33 -5.49
CA ASP A 130 -10.06 -1.12 -6.20
C ASP A 130 -10.73 -2.15 -7.13
N ILE A 131 -11.77 -2.84 -6.65
CA ILE A 131 -12.52 -3.82 -7.45
C ILE A 131 -13.23 -3.14 -8.62
N ARG A 132 -13.85 -1.98 -8.41
CA ARG A 132 -14.52 -1.21 -9.47
C ARG A 132 -13.53 -0.72 -10.53
N ASP A 133 -12.35 -0.31 -10.11
CA ASP A 133 -11.32 0.18 -11.03
C ASP A 133 -10.70 -0.98 -11.83
N MET A 134 -10.67 -2.19 -11.25
CA MET A 134 -10.17 -3.42 -11.88
C MET A 134 -11.19 -4.07 -12.83
N LEU A 135 -12.46 -4.16 -12.43
CA LEU A 135 -13.49 -5.00 -13.09
C LEU A 135 -14.69 -4.20 -13.60
N GLY A 136 -14.58 -2.87 -13.57
CA GLY A 136 -15.62 -1.97 -14.03
C GLY A 136 -16.76 -1.78 -13.04
N LYS A 137 -17.73 -0.94 -13.45
CA LYS A 137 -18.89 -0.60 -12.63
C LYS A 137 -19.84 -1.81 -12.55
N PRO A 138 -20.43 -2.08 -11.37
CA PRO A 138 -21.47 -3.10 -11.25
C PRO A 138 -22.71 -2.71 -12.05
N ASN A 139 -23.46 -3.72 -12.48
CA ASN A 139 -24.79 -3.54 -13.07
C ASN A 139 -25.76 -2.98 -12.02
N GLU A 140 -25.68 -3.49 -10.78
CA GLU A 140 -26.52 -3.07 -9.66
C GLU A 140 -25.69 -2.75 -8.42
N GLN A 141 -26.09 -1.70 -7.69
CA GLN A 141 -25.49 -1.36 -6.40
C GLN A 141 -26.55 -0.82 -5.43
N LYS A 142 -26.48 -1.26 -4.17
CA LYS A 142 -27.38 -0.78 -3.10
C LYS A 142 -26.65 -0.66 -1.77
N ASP A 143 -26.91 0.44 -1.08
CA ASP A 143 -26.43 0.65 0.28
C ASP A 143 -27.58 0.38 1.27
N ASP A 144 -27.25 -0.32 2.35
CA ASP A 144 -28.11 -0.46 3.51
C ASP A 144 -27.50 0.30 4.69
N THR A 145 -28.15 1.42 5.03
CA THR A 145 -27.79 2.29 6.14
C THR A 145 -28.54 1.97 7.43
N THR A 146 -29.48 1.01 7.39
CA THR A 146 -30.22 0.56 8.58
C THR A 146 -29.38 -0.37 9.45
N THR A 147 -28.36 -0.99 8.86
CA THR A 147 -27.37 -1.83 9.54
C THR A 147 -26.15 -1.01 9.97
N SER A 148 -25.52 -1.43 11.08
CA SER A 148 -24.28 -0.83 11.58
C SER A 148 -23.18 -1.90 11.62
N PRO A 149 -22.08 -1.73 10.87
CA PRO A 149 -21.80 -0.63 9.93
C PRO A 149 -22.72 -0.65 8.69
N THR A 150 -22.85 0.49 8.01
CA THR A 150 -23.52 0.57 6.69
C THR A 150 -22.92 -0.47 5.75
N THR A 151 -23.76 -1.21 5.05
CA THR A 151 -23.31 -2.21 4.08
C THR A 151 -23.61 -1.76 2.65
N ARG A 152 -22.83 -2.27 1.69
CA ARG A 152 -23.06 -2.09 0.25
C ARG A 152 -23.07 -3.46 -0.40
N VAL A 153 -24.06 -3.71 -1.25
CA VAL A 153 -24.11 -4.89 -2.12
C VAL A 153 -23.93 -4.40 -3.55
N ALA A 154 -23.01 -5.03 -4.29
CA ALA A 154 -22.75 -4.74 -5.69
C ALA A 154 -22.81 -6.04 -6.49
N THR A 155 -23.50 -5.99 -7.63
CA THR A 155 -23.73 -7.16 -8.49
C THR A 155 -23.28 -6.85 -9.92
N TRP A 156 -22.49 -7.76 -10.46
CA TRP A 156 -22.13 -7.82 -11.87
C TRP A 156 -22.81 -9.05 -12.48
N HIS A 157 -23.37 -8.92 -13.67
CA HIS A 157 -23.96 -10.03 -14.39
C HIS A 157 -23.87 -9.82 -15.90
N ASN A 158 -23.92 -10.92 -16.65
CA ASN A 158 -24.08 -10.83 -18.11
C ASN A 158 -25.52 -10.49 -18.48
N ASP A 159 -25.76 -10.07 -19.72
CA ASP A 159 -27.11 -9.67 -20.19
C ASP A 159 -28.17 -10.77 -20.00
N LYS A 160 -27.74 -12.04 -20.00
CA LYS A 160 -28.61 -13.22 -19.86
C LYS A 160 -28.82 -13.66 -18.40
N ASN A 161 -28.20 -13.02 -17.42
CA ASN A 161 -28.20 -13.43 -16.00
C ASN A 161 -27.80 -14.90 -15.77
N THR A 162 -26.95 -15.43 -16.64
CA THR A 162 -26.43 -16.81 -16.54
C THR A 162 -25.09 -16.87 -15.84
N LYS A 163 -24.38 -15.73 -15.79
CA LYS A 163 -23.18 -15.52 -15.01
C LYS A 163 -23.40 -14.30 -14.12
N SER A 164 -23.04 -14.41 -12.85
CA SER A 164 -23.12 -13.29 -11.91
C SER A 164 -22.03 -13.35 -10.85
N VAL A 165 -21.65 -12.18 -10.36
CA VAL A 165 -20.81 -12.00 -9.17
C VAL A 165 -21.49 -10.99 -8.27
N THR A 166 -21.75 -11.38 -7.02
CA THR A 166 -22.30 -10.51 -5.99
C THR A 166 -21.30 -10.37 -4.86
N LEU A 167 -20.95 -9.13 -4.57
CA LEU A 167 -20.02 -8.76 -3.50
C LEU A 167 -20.72 -7.93 -2.45
N THR A 168 -20.44 -8.23 -1.18
CA THR A 168 -20.92 -7.45 -0.03
C THR A 168 -19.77 -6.76 0.65
N PHE A 169 -19.98 -5.50 1.01
CA PHE A 169 -18.99 -4.64 1.64
C PHE A 169 -19.54 -4.04 2.92
N ALA A 170 -18.68 -3.83 3.92
CA ALA A 170 -18.97 -3.04 5.10
C ALA A 170 -18.24 -1.70 5.04
N LYS A 171 -18.92 -0.63 5.45
CA LYS A 171 -18.33 0.70 5.56
C LYS A 171 -17.44 0.77 6.81
N SER A 172 -16.15 0.90 6.58
CA SER A 172 -15.16 1.09 7.63
C SER A 172 -15.28 2.47 8.30
N ALA A 173 -14.66 2.62 9.47
CA ALA A 173 -14.60 3.90 10.19
C ALA A 173 -13.94 5.02 9.39
N SER A 174 -13.06 4.69 8.43
CA SER A 174 -12.45 5.67 7.52
C SER A 174 -13.35 6.06 6.34
N GLY A 175 -14.58 5.51 6.26
CA GLY A 175 -15.55 5.79 5.21
C GLY A 175 -15.44 4.89 3.98
N ASN A 176 -14.41 4.04 3.90
CA ASN A 176 -14.18 3.13 2.77
C ASN A 176 -15.03 1.87 2.91
N PHE A 177 -15.58 1.37 1.79
CA PHE A 177 -16.25 0.08 1.74
C PHE A 177 -15.23 -1.05 1.53
N LYS A 178 -15.26 -2.04 2.41
CA LYS A 178 -14.31 -3.16 2.47
C LYS A 178 -15.03 -4.49 2.33
N LEU A 179 -14.49 -5.41 1.54
CA LEU A 179 -15.13 -6.67 1.17
C LEU A 179 -15.33 -7.60 2.39
N THR A 180 -16.57 -8.00 2.63
CA THR A 180 -16.96 -8.91 3.73
C THR A 180 -17.50 -10.25 3.24
N SER A 181 -18.01 -10.32 2.01
CA SER A 181 -18.50 -11.55 1.39
C SER A 181 -18.42 -11.47 -0.13
N LYS A 182 -18.23 -12.63 -0.77
CA LYS A 182 -18.24 -12.80 -2.23
C LYS A 182 -19.03 -14.05 -2.61
N HIS A 183 -19.81 -13.95 -3.67
CA HIS A 183 -20.58 -15.04 -4.26
C HIS A 183 -20.53 -14.96 -5.79
N ALA A 184 -20.46 -16.09 -6.47
CA ALA A 184 -20.45 -16.16 -7.93
C ALA A 184 -21.30 -17.31 -8.42
N GLU A 185 -21.97 -17.11 -9.55
CA GLU A 185 -22.77 -18.12 -10.24
C GLU A 185 -22.37 -18.16 -11.72
N GLY A 186 -22.29 -19.37 -12.29
CA GLY A 186 -21.93 -19.54 -13.71
C GLY A 186 -20.50 -19.14 -14.09
N LEU A 187 -19.65 -18.76 -13.12
CA LEU A 187 -18.21 -18.58 -13.31
C LEU A 187 -17.53 -19.96 -13.39
N ASN A 188 -17.01 -20.30 -14.57
CA ASN A 188 -16.18 -21.48 -14.79
C ASN A 188 -14.70 -21.09 -14.87
#